data_AF-A0A920TPQ3-F1
#
_entry.id   AF-A0A920TPQ3-F1
#
_cell.length_a   1.000
_cell.length_b   1.000
_cell.length_c   1.000
_cell.angle_alpha   90.00
_cell.angle_beta   90.00
_cell.angle_gamma   90.00
#
_symmetry.space_group_name_H-M   'P 1'
#
loop_
_entity.id
_entity.type
_entity.pdbx_description
1 polymer ?
#
loop_
_entity_poly.entity_id
_entity_poly.type
_entity_poly.pdbx_seq_one_letter_code
_entity_poly.pdbx_strand_id
1 'polypeptide(L)'
;MGAVAIKQVGKVTFPIIKECIDEVVTVTVDEICAAVEDIFQETRNISEPAGALSLAGLKKLAKSRGWKNKNLVAINSGANLNFDRLSHIVERVQLGEKKEVLLSVCIPEERGSFRKFCKDLGKRMITEFNYRIDDEGEANIFVACRVSEGPKEKTGFIKGLKNKGYSPKDLSDNEMAKLHVKHMVGGRAPKSIISYGEQIFRVEFPERPGALMDFLNALGDKWNITLFHYRNQGSAYGRVLVGFQANSSETQRLTKHLSKTGFPFWNESDNSAYLSFLE
;
A
#
# COMPACT_ATOMS: atom_id res chain seq x y z
N MET A 1 -4.14 21.59 -5.44
CA MET A 1 -4.88 22.32 -6.49
C MET A 1 -5.08 23.82 -6.20
N GLY A 2 -4.47 24.40 -5.16
CA GLY A 2 -4.80 25.77 -4.71
C GLY A 2 -4.78 26.84 -5.81
N ALA A 3 -3.76 26.85 -6.69
CA ALA A 3 -3.59 27.89 -7.71
C ALA A 3 -4.61 27.85 -8.87
N VAL A 4 -5.31 26.73 -9.08
CA VAL A 4 -6.27 26.56 -10.20
C VAL A 4 -7.70 26.26 -9.71
N ALA A 5 -7.94 26.37 -8.39
CA ALA A 5 -9.26 26.21 -7.78
C ALA A 5 -10.07 27.51 -7.89
N ILE A 6 -10.46 27.88 -9.11
CA ILE A 6 -11.14 29.14 -9.41
C ILE A 6 -12.64 28.89 -9.55
N LYS A 7 -13.46 29.55 -8.72
CA LYS A 7 -14.94 29.42 -8.77
C LYS A 7 -15.56 30.11 -9.99
N GLN A 8 -14.98 31.21 -10.44
CA GLN A 8 -15.46 31.98 -11.59
C GLN A 8 -14.29 32.43 -12.45
N VAL A 9 -14.35 32.09 -13.74
CA VAL A 9 -13.35 32.53 -14.74
C VAL A 9 -13.30 34.05 -14.86
N GLY A 10 -12.14 34.58 -15.23
CA GLY A 10 -11.91 36.03 -15.33
C GLY A 10 -12.86 36.70 -16.32
N LYS A 11 -13.56 37.75 -15.88
CA LYS A 11 -14.54 38.50 -16.71
C LYS A 11 -13.92 39.08 -17.98
N VAL A 12 -12.68 39.56 -17.91
CA VAL A 12 -11.98 40.22 -19.03
C VAL A 12 -11.21 39.22 -19.88
N THR A 13 -10.60 38.21 -19.27
CA THR A 13 -9.75 37.24 -19.99
C THR A 13 -10.56 36.16 -20.69
N PHE A 14 -11.71 35.76 -20.14
CA PHE A 14 -12.50 34.65 -20.70
C PHE A 14 -13.02 34.89 -22.13
N PRO A 15 -13.56 36.08 -22.49
CA PRO A 15 -13.96 36.36 -23.88
C PRO A 15 -12.79 36.20 -24.86
N ILE A 16 -11.61 36.71 -24.52
CA ILE A 16 -10.40 36.62 -25.36
C ILE A 16 -9.98 35.15 -25.51
N ILE A 17 -9.91 34.41 -24.39
CA ILE A 17 -9.53 32.99 -24.40
C ILE A 17 -10.47 32.19 -25.31
N LYS A 18 -11.78 32.45 -25.25
CA LYS A 18 -12.79 31.72 -26.05
C LYS A 18 -12.61 31.92 -27.55
N GLU A 19 -12.07 33.05 -27.99
CA GLU A 19 -11.78 33.33 -29.39
C GLU A 19 -10.40 32.81 -29.84
N CYS A 20 -9.45 32.66 -28.91
CA CYS A 20 -8.07 32.31 -29.24
C CYS A 20 -7.70 30.83 -29.08
N ILE A 21 -8.51 30.02 -28.37
CA ILE A 21 -8.19 28.60 -28.14
C ILE A 21 -9.06 27.67 -29.00
N ASP A 22 -8.47 26.56 -29.45
CA ASP A 22 -9.19 25.54 -30.23
C ASP A 22 -10.04 24.61 -29.36
N GLU A 23 -9.56 24.26 -28.16
CA GLU A 23 -10.18 23.24 -27.30
C GLU A 23 -9.84 23.46 -25.82
N VAL A 24 -10.73 23.01 -24.93
CA VAL A 24 -10.49 22.92 -23.48
C VAL A 24 -10.46 21.44 -23.08
N VAL A 25 -9.41 21.04 -22.37
CA VAL A 25 -9.25 19.67 -21.87
C VAL A 25 -9.34 19.68 -20.34
N THR A 26 -10.19 18.82 -19.79
CA THR A 26 -10.26 18.59 -18.34
C THR A 26 -9.49 17.35 -17.95
N VAL A 27 -8.91 17.36 -16.75
CA VAL A 27 -8.14 16.23 -16.21
C VAL A 27 -8.51 15.94 -14.76
N THR A 28 -8.28 14.69 -14.34
CA THR A 28 -8.50 14.25 -12.97
C THR A 28 -7.31 14.59 -12.07
N VAL A 29 -7.50 14.50 -10.76
CA VAL A 29 -6.42 14.65 -9.77
C VAL A 29 -5.31 13.62 -10.02
N ASP A 30 -5.67 12.38 -10.34
CA ASP A 30 -4.72 11.29 -10.58
C ASP A 30 -3.90 11.54 -11.86
N GLU A 31 -4.53 12.03 -12.93
CA GLU A 31 -3.84 12.44 -14.16
C GLU A 31 -2.82 13.56 -13.89
N ILE A 32 -3.15 14.51 -13.01
CA ILE A 32 -2.24 15.58 -12.60
C ILE A 32 -1.08 15.03 -11.76
N CYS A 33 -1.36 14.15 -10.79
CA CYS A 33 -0.31 13.57 -9.94
C CYS A 33 0.66 12.71 -10.75
N ALA A 34 0.16 11.94 -11.72
CA ALA A 34 0.99 11.20 -12.66
C ALA A 34 1.89 12.13 -13.48
N ALA A 35 1.36 13.27 -13.94
CA ALA A 35 2.17 14.26 -14.65
C ALA A 35 3.27 14.90 -13.77
N VAL A 36 3.04 15.07 -12.46
CA VAL A 36 4.10 15.49 -11.53
C VAL A 36 5.21 14.44 -11.45
N GLU A 37 4.85 13.14 -11.37
CA GLU A 37 5.82 12.05 -11.39
C GLU A 37 6.60 12.02 -12.70
N ASP A 38 5.95 12.14 -13.85
CA ASP A 38 6.61 12.15 -15.17
C ASP A 38 7.67 13.27 -15.25
N ILE A 39 7.32 14.50 -14.84
CA ILE A 39 8.25 15.64 -14.88
C ILE A 39 9.47 15.34 -14.00
N PHE A 40 9.26 14.76 -12.82
CA PHE A 40 10.35 14.41 -11.91
C PHE A 40 11.22 13.28 -12.47
N GLN A 41 10.63 12.24 -13.05
CA GLN A 41 11.39 11.11 -13.61
C GLN A 41 12.27 11.55 -14.79
N GLU A 42 11.73 12.39 -15.68
CA GLU A 42 12.43 12.84 -16.89
C GLU A 42 13.42 13.97 -16.64
N THR A 43 13.04 14.97 -15.84
CA THR A 43 13.82 16.21 -15.71
C THR A 43 14.43 16.44 -14.34
N ARG A 44 14.09 15.60 -13.34
CA ARG A 44 14.44 15.78 -11.92
C ARG A 44 13.91 17.08 -11.28
N ASN A 45 13.03 17.79 -11.98
CA ASN A 45 12.35 18.96 -11.44
C ASN A 45 11.09 18.55 -10.69
N ILE A 46 10.83 19.18 -9.54
CA ILE A 46 9.61 18.98 -8.77
C ILE A 46 8.61 20.06 -9.16
N SER A 47 7.46 19.65 -9.71
CA SER A 47 6.38 20.56 -10.06
C SER A 47 5.26 20.47 -9.03
N GLU A 48 4.59 21.59 -8.78
CA GLU A 48 3.33 21.51 -8.02
C GLU A 48 2.21 20.95 -8.92
N PRO A 49 1.08 20.47 -8.36
CA PRO A 49 -0.02 19.94 -9.17
C PRO A 49 -0.53 20.91 -10.25
N ALA A 50 -0.59 22.21 -9.97
CA ALA A 50 -0.97 23.20 -10.98
C ALA A 50 0.10 23.36 -12.08
N GLY A 51 1.38 23.26 -11.72
CA GLY A 51 2.51 23.25 -12.64
C GLY A 51 2.44 22.11 -13.66
N ALA A 52 2.05 20.92 -13.21
CA ALA A 52 1.94 19.74 -14.05
C ALA A 52 0.62 19.65 -14.86
N LEU A 53 -0.35 20.54 -14.61
CA LEU A 53 -1.70 20.49 -15.18
C LEU A 53 -1.70 20.42 -16.72
N SER A 54 -0.90 21.26 -17.37
CA SER A 54 -0.85 21.28 -18.84
C SER A 54 -0.26 20.00 -19.42
N LEU A 55 0.71 19.37 -18.73
CA LEU A 55 1.28 18.10 -19.18
C LEU A 55 0.26 16.97 -19.08
N ALA A 56 -0.51 16.93 -17.98
CA ALA A 56 -1.61 15.97 -17.83
C ALA A 56 -2.62 16.10 -18.98
N GLY A 57 -3.05 17.34 -19.28
CA GLY A 57 -3.97 17.62 -20.39
C GLY A 57 -3.38 17.23 -21.75
N LEU A 58 -2.12 17.55 -21.98
CA LEU A 58 -1.41 17.22 -23.22
C LEU A 58 -1.29 15.72 -23.44
N LYS A 59 -0.92 14.96 -22.40
CA LYS A 59 -0.85 13.48 -22.44
C LYS A 59 -2.21 12.87 -22.76
N LYS A 60 -3.27 13.36 -22.12
CA LYS A 60 -4.65 12.91 -22.36
C LYS A 60 -5.11 13.18 -23.78
N LEU A 61 -4.84 14.39 -24.30
CA LEU A 61 -5.21 14.80 -25.65
C LEU A 61 -4.42 14.05 -26.72
N ALA A 62 -3.10 13.91 -26.55
CA ALA A 62 -2.26 13.15 -27.48
C ALA A 62 -2.71 11.69 -27.59
N LYS A 63 -3.09 11.08 -26.45
CA LYS A 63 -3.64 9.73 -26.41
C LYS A 63 -5.01 9.63 -27.08
N SER A 64 -5.94 10.55 -26.79
CA SER A 64 -7.30 10.51 -27.36
C SER A 64 -7.33 10.75 -28.86
N ARG A 65 -6.44 11.62 -29.36
CA ARG A 65 -6.30 11.93 -30.79
C ARG A 65 -5.37 10.95 -31.55
N GLY A 66 -4.71 10.03 -30.85
CA GLY A 66 -3.77 9.09 -31.44
C GLY A 66 -2.55 9.76 -32.09
N TRP A 67 -2.15 10.92 -31.60
CA TRP A 67 -1.04 11.68 -32.17
C TRP A 67 0.29 10.93 -32.02
N LYS A 68 1.04 10.88 -33.11
CA LYS A 68 2.40 10.32 -33.18
C LYS A 68 3.30 11.31 -33.92
N ASN A 69 4.56 11.38 -33.52
CA ASN A 69 5.59 12.22 -34.15
C ASN A 69 5.16 13.70 -34.30
N LYS A 70 4.60 14.27 -33.22
CA LYS A 70 4.23 15.69 -33.14
C LYS A 70 5.14 16.41 -32.16
N ASN A 71 5.43 17.67 -32.45
CA ASN A 71 6.07 18.57 -31.50
C ASN A 71 4.96 19.13 -30.59
N LEU A 72 5.01 18.74 -29.33
CA LEU A 72 4.02 19.11 -28.34
C LEU A 72 4.72 19.87 -27.20
N VAL A 73 4.09 20.94 -26.72
CA VAL A 73 4.65 21.79 -25.65
C VAL A 73 3.64 21.87 -24.51
N ALA A 74 4.11 21.67 -23.28
CA ALA A 74 3.37 21.89 -22.06
C ALA A 74 4.11 22.94 -21.21
N ILE A 75 3.35 23.79 -20.51
CA ILE A 75 3.90 24.86 -19.67
C ILE A 75 3.93 24.37 -18.22
N ASN A 76 5.14 24.16 -17.69
CA ASN A 76 5.28 24.00 -16.25
C ASN A 76 5.06 25.36 -15.55
N SER A 77 3.85 25.58 -15.06
CA SER A 77 3.43 26.89 -14.54
C SER A 77 3.89 27.20 -13.11
N GLY A 78 4.42 26.22 -12.38
CA GLY A 78 4.80 26.42 -10.99
C GLY A 78 5.43 25.21 -10.29
N ALA A 79 6.25 25.51 -9.29
CA ALA A 79 6.96 24.52 -8.47
C ALA A 79 6.81 24.81 -6.97
N ASN A 80 5.83 25.63 -6.57
CA ASN A 80 5.65 26.00 -5.18
C ASN A 80 4.95 24.87 -4.41
N LEU A 81 5.74 23.93 -3.94
CA LEU A 81 5.27 22.74 -3.26
C LEU A 81 5.92 22.59 -1.89
N ASN A 82 5.11 22.38 -0.86
CA ASN A 82 5.60 21.90 0.44
C ASN A 82 5.92 20.40 0.33
N PHE A 83 7.07 19.99 0.86
CA PHE A 83 7.55 18.61 0.86
C PHE A 83 6.51 17.62 1.42
N ASP A 84 5.73 18.00 2.42
CA ASP A 84 4.65 17.17 2.96
C ASP A 84 3.63 16.75 1.89
N ARG A 85 3.38 17.60 0.89
CA ARG A 85 2.45 17.32 -0.20
C ARG A 85 2.98 16.29 -1.20
N LEU A 86 4.30 16.07 -1.26
CA LEU A 86 4.87 15.00 -2.09
C LEU A 86 4.34 13.64 -1.65
N SER A 87 4.22 13.41 -0.34
CA SER A 87 3.71 12.14 0.20
C SER A 87 2.32 11.81 -0.36
N HIS A 88 1.41 12.80 -0.35
CA HIS A 88 0.06 12.66 -0.90
C HIS A 88 0.05 12.50 -2.42
N ILE A 89 0.96 13.17 -3.15
CA ILE A 89 1.09 13.00 -4.60
C ILE A 89 1.54 11.57 -4.91
N VAL A 90 2.59 11.09 -4.24
CA VAL A 90 3.11 9.72 -4.41
C VAL A 90 2.03 8.69 -4.09
N GLU A 91 1.29 8.88 -2.99
CA GLU A 91 0.16 8.02 -2.66
C GLU A 91 -0.90 8.02 -3.78
N ARG A 92 -1.32 9.19 -4.26
CA ARG A 92 -2.32 9.29 -5.35
C ARG A 92 -1.86 8.64 -6.65
N VAL A 93 -0.60 8.81 -7.02
CA VAL A 93 -0.01 8.15 -8.19
C VAL A 93 -0.11 6.63 -8.06
N GLN A 94 0.30 6.08 -6.91
CA GLN A 94 0.23 4.64 -6.66
C GLN A 94 -1.21 4.11 -6.75
N LEU A 95 -2.18 4.84 -6.20
CA LEU A 95 -3.61 4.47 -6.27
C LEU A 95 -4.18 4.58 -7.69
N GLY A 96 -3.73 5.56 -8.49
CA GLY A 96 -4.24 5.85 -9.83
C GLY A 96 -3.67 4.95 -10.93
N GLU A 97 -2.41 4.53 -10.83
CA GLU A 97 -1.73 3.74 -11.87
C GLU A 97 -2.07 2.25 -11.84
N LYS A 98 -2.89 1.79 -10.89
CA LYS A 98 -3.22 0.36 -10.69
C LYS A 98 -1.97 -0.51 -10.57
N LYS A 99 -0.89 0.07 -10.01
CA LYS A 99 0.40 -0.60 -9.74
C LYS A 99 0.33 -1.53 -8.53
N GLU A 100 -0.78 -1.55 -7.80
CA GLU A 100 -1.03 -2.47 -6.70
C GLU A 100 -2.36 -3.21 -6.87
N VAL A 101 -2.34 -4.45 -6.39
CA VAL A 101 -3.54 -5.28 -6.22
C VAL A 101 -3.78 -5.41 -4.73
N LEU A 102 -4.94 -4.92 -4.28
CA LEU A 102 -5.38 -5.01 -2.89
C LEU A 102 -6.41 -6.12 -2.78
N LEU A 103 -6.19 -7.07 -1.89
CA LEU A 103 -7.10 -8.20 -1.66
C LEU A 103 -7.42 -8.33 -0.18
N SER A 104 -8.66 -8.75 0.10
CA SER A 104 -9.01 -9.41 1.35
C SER A 104 -9.09 -10.91 1.07
N VAL A 105 -8.32 -11.72 1.80
CA VAL A 105 -8.26 -13.16 1.62
C VAL A 105 -8.59 -13.84 2.93
N CYS A 106 -9.64 -14.66 2.91
CA CYS A 106 -9.98 -15.52 4.04
C CYS A 106 -9.09 -16.78 4.03
N ILE A 107 -8.52 -17.11 5.19
CA ILE A 107 -7.79 -18.35 5.45
C ILE A 107 -8.35 -19.04 6.70
N PRO A 108 -8.25 -20.37 6.82
CA PRO A 108 -8.67 -21.06 8.04
C PRO A 108 -7.72 -20.75 9.21
N GLU A 109 -8.28 -20.55 10.40
CA GLU A 109 -7.52 -20.20 11.61
C GLU A 109 -6.85 -21.42 12.26
N GLU A 110 -5.93 -22.01 11.51
CA GLU A 110 -5.21 -23.23 11.86
C GLU A 110 -3.69 -23.01 11.83
N ARG A 111 -2.95 -23.79 12.63
CA ARG A 111 -1.48 -23.70 12.68
C ARG A 111 -0.89 -23.94 11.29
N GLY A 112 -0.09 -22.98 10.84
CA GLY A 112 0.61 -23.03 9.55
C GLY A 112 -0.19 -22.45 8.37
N SER A 113 -1.48 -22.13 8.51
CA SER A 113 -2.29 -21.51 7.45
C SER A 113 -1.72 -20.17 6.98
N PHE A 114 -1.30 -19.33 7.93
CA PHE A 114 -0.65 -18.05 7.65
C PHE A 114 0.60 -18.22 6.77
N ARG A 115 1.51 -19.12 7.19
CA ARG A 115 2.75 -19.40 6.46
C ARG A 115 2.49 -20.03 5.09
N LYS A 116 1.50 -20.94 5.00
CA LYS A 116 1.06 -21.54 3.73
C LYS A 116 0.57 -20.47 2.77
N PHE A 117 -0.27 -19.55 3.24
CA PHE A 117 -0.77 -18.45 2.42
C PHE A 117 0.36 -17.54 1.93
N CYS A 118 1.28 -17.13 2.81
CA CYS A 118 2.45 -16.34 2.41
C CYS A 118 3.31 -17.06 1.36
N LYS A 119 3.49 -18.39 1.50
CA LYS A 119 4.18 -19.21 0.48
C LYS A 119 3.42 -19.19 -0.84
N ASP A 120 2.10 -19.22 -0.79
CA ASP A 120 1.24 -19.25 -1.97
C ASP A 120 1.15 -17.93 -2.74
N LEU A 121 1.45 -16.80 -2.10
CA LEU A 121 1.69 -15.50 -2.76
C LEU A 121 2.92 -15.53 -3.68
N GLY A 122 3.89 -16.40 -3.37
CA GLY A 122 5.11 -16.61 -4.16
C GLY A 122 6.12 -15.48 -4.01
N LYS A 123 6.88 -15.19 -5.08
CA LYS A 123 7.96 -14.17 -5.09
C LYS A 123 7.47 -12.74 -5.37
N ARG A 124 6.17 -12.47 -5.20
CA ARG A 124 5.60 -11.14 -5.44
C ARG A 124 6.14 -10.14 -4.43
N MET A 125 6.23 -8.89 -4.85
CA MET A 125 6.59 -7.79 -3.98
C MET A 125 5.36 -7.38 -3.16
N ILE A 126 5.27 -7.96 -1.97
CA ILE A 126 4.24 -7.62 -0.99
C ILE A 126 4.56 -6.24 -0.44
N THR A 127 3.60 -5.32 -0.58
CA THR A 127 3.71 -3.94 -0.09
C THR A 127 2.97 -3.76 1.22
N GLU A 128 1.86 -4.48 1.42
CA GLU A 128 1.16 -4.56 2.70
C GLU A 128 0.72 -5.99 3.00
N PHE A 129 0.81 -6.37 4.28
CA PHE A 129 0.30 -7.65 4.77
C PHE A 129 -0.14 -7.48 6.21
N ASN A 130 -1.46 -7.37 6.41
CA ASN A 130 -2.06 -7.03 7.69
C ASN A 130 -3.08 -8.09 8.10
N TYR A 131 -2.98 -8.53 9.35
CA TYR A 131 -3.78 -9.60 9.95
C TYR A 131 -3.88 -9.41 11.46
N ARG A 132 -5.05 -9.72 12.02
CA ARG A 132 -5.31 -9.89 13.44
C ARG A 132 -6.15 -11.14 13.60
N ILE A 133 -5.82 -11.93 14.61
CA ILE A 133 -6.66 -13.05 15.06
C ILE A 133 -8.03 -12.54 15.50
N ASP A 134 -9.06 -13.33 15.22
CA ASP A 134 -10.42 -13.15 15.73
C ASP A 134 -10.89 -14.47 16.38
N ASP A 135 -12.02 -14.45 17.10
CA ASP A 135 -12.65 -15.67 17.65
C ASP A 135 -13.41 -16.47 16.55
N GLU A 136 -13.41 -15.98 15.32
CA GLU A 136 -13.94 -16.69 14.15
C GLU A 136 -12.99 -17.82 13.73
N GLY A 137 -13.53 -18.95 13.24
CA GLY A 137 -12.71 -20.06 12.71
C GLY A 137 -11.97 -19.73 11.40
N GLU A 138 -12.08 -18.49 10.94
CA GLU A 138 -11.53 -17.95 9.71
C GLU A 138 -10.85 -16.61 9.97
N ALA A 139 -9.70 -16.38 9.35
CA ALA A 139 -8.98 -15.12 9.40
C ALA A 139 -9.03 -14.37 8.08
N ASN A 140 -9.34 -13.08 8.17
CA ASN A 140 -9.33 -12.16 7.05
C ASN A 140 -7.98 -11.44 6.95
N ILE A 141 -7.18 -11.78 5.94
CA ILE A 141 -5.90 -11.14 5.67
C ILE A 141 -6.10 -10.03 4.65
N PHE A 142 -5.63 -8.83 4.99
CA PHE A 142 -5.47 -7.73 4.03
C PHE A 142 -4.09 -7.81 3.40
N VAL A 143 -4.01 -7.98 2.08
CA VAL A 143 -2.75 -8.08 1.35
C VAL A 143 -2.73 -7.11 0.18
N ALA A 144 -1.62 -6.38 0.04
CA ALA A 144 -1.31 -5.58 -1.13
C ALA A 144 -0.03 -6.09 -1.78
N CYS A 145 -0.08 -6.27 -3.10
CA CYS A 145 1.06 -6.70 -3.91
C CYS A 145 1.26 -5.72 -5.07
N ARG A 146 2.51 -5.34 -5.32
CA ARG A 146 2.87 -4.56 -6.50
C ARG A 146 2.78 -5.43 -7.75
N VAL A 147 2.20 -4.87 -8.82
CA VAL A 147 2.09 -5.48 -10.14
C VAL A 147 2.75 -4.60 -11.20
N SER A 148 3.40 -5.23 -12.17
CA SER A 148 4.14 -4.56 -13.25
C SER A 148 3.40 -4.61 -14.59
N GLU A 149 2.59 -5.65 -14.84
CA GLU A 149 1.87 -5.82 -16.10
C GLU A 149 0.37 -5.43 -16.01
N GLY A 150 0.02 -4.67 -14.98
CA GLY A 150 -1.31 -4.06 -14.80
C GLY A 150 -2.46 -5.09 -14.71
N PRO A 151 -3.61 -4.87 -15.39
CA PRO A 151 -4.81 -5.70 -15.21
C PRO A 151 -4.66 -7.19 -15.54
N LYS A 152 -3.76 -7.55 -16.46
CA LYS A 152 -3.52 -8.95 -16.85
C LYS A 152 -2.90 -9.73 -15.70
N GLU A 153 -1.86 -9.17 -15.09
CA GLU A 153 -1.20 -9.76 -13.92
C GLU A 153 -2.16 -9.86 -12.73
N LYS A 154 -2.96 -8.81 -12.47
CA LYS A 154 -4.02 -8.84 -11.44
C LYS A 154 -4.97 -10.03 -11.63
N THR A 155 -5.49 -10.20 -12.83
CA THR A 155 -6.45 -11.28 -13.15
C THR A 155 -5.81 -12.65 -12.97
N GLY A 156 -4.57 -12.82 -13.46
CA GLY A 156 -3.80 -14.05 -13.27
C GLY A 156 -3.51 -14.35 -11.80
N PHE A 157 -3.19 -13.33 -11.00
CA PHE A 157 -2.93 -13.47 -9.58
C PHE A 157 -4.17 -13.92 -8.80
N ILE A 158 -5.31 -13.25 -9.00
CA ILE A 158 -6.58 -13.62 -8.36
C ILE A 158 -7.00 -15.04 -8.78
N LYS A 159 -6.87 -15.39 -10.06
CA LYS A 159 -7.18 -16.74 -10.55
C LYS A 159 -6.24 -17.79 -9.93
N GLY A 160 -4.96 -17.47 -9.78
CA GLY A 160 -3.98 -18.34 -9.13
C GLY A 160 -4.34 -18.64 -7.67
N LEU A 161 -4.80 -17.64 -6.91
CA LEU A 161 -5.29 -17.83 -5.55
C LEU A 161 -6.56 -18.68 -5.50
N LYS A 162 -7.53 -18.43 -6.39
CA LYS A 162 -8.76 -19.25 -6.51
C LYS A 162 -8.45 -20.72 -6.80
N ASN A 163 -7.51 -20.98 -7.71
CA ASN A 163 -7.08 -22.35 -8.03
C ASN A 163 -6.42 -23.08 -6.85
N LYS A 164 -5.92 -22.34 -5.85
CA LYS A 164 -5.34 -22.89 -4.63
C LYS A 164 -6.35 -23.06 -3.49
N GLY A 165 -7.64 -22.78 -3.76
CA GLY A 165 -8.73 -22.93 -2.81
C GLY A 165 -9.04 -21.68 -1.98
N TYR A 166 -8.44 -20.53 -2.29
CA TYR A 166 -8.74 -19.27 -1.60
C TYR A 166 -9.93 -18.55 -2.25
N SER A 167 -10.62 -17.71 -1.46
CA SER A 167 -11.72 -16.85 -1.92
C SER A 167 -11.34 -15.37 -1.84
N PRO A 168 -10.38 -14.87 -2.66
CA PRO A 168 -9.92 -13.49 -2.59
C PRO A 168 -11.01 -12.52 -3.07
N LYS A 169 -11.24 -11.46 -2.28
CA LYS A 169 -12.05 -10.30 -2.65
C LYS A 169 -11.14 -9.20 -3.20
N ASP A 170 -11.37 -8.78 -4.44
CA ASP A 170 -10.60 -7.68 -5.05
C ASP A 170 -11.07 -6.33 -4.50
N LEU A 171 -10.16 -5.62 -3.83
CA LEU A 171 -10.36 -4.31 -3.23
C LEU A 171 -9.58 -3.21 -3.98
N SER A 172 -8.97 -3.53 -5.12
CA SER A 172 -8.07 -2.60 -5.84
C SER A 172 -8.77 -1.34 -6.35
N ASP A 173 -10.06 -1.43 -6.68
CA ASP A 173 -10.88 -0.28 -7.10
C ASP A 173 -11.77 0.25 -5.94
N ASN A 174 -11.53 -0.17 -4.68
CA ASN A 174 -12.29 0.25 -3.50
C ASN A 174 -11.60 1.43 -2.79
N GLU A 175 -12.19 2.63 -2.84
CA GLU A 175 -11.64 3.84 -2.20
C GLU A 175 -11.55 3.74 -0.67
N MET A 176 -12.55 3.12 -0.02
CA MET A 176 -12.51 2.92 1.43
C MET A 176 -11.33 2.04 1.83
N ALA A 177 -11.05 0.99 1.06
CA ALA A 177 -9.92 0.11 1.30
C ALA A 177 -8.58 0.85 1.14
N LYS A 178 -8.45 1.60 0.04
CA LYS A 178 -7.25 2.35 -0.34
C LYS A 178 -6.93 3.53 0.57
N LEU A 179 -7.93 4.22 1.11
CA LEU A 179 -7.75 5.45 1.89
C LEU A 179 -7.85 5.23 3.41
N HIS A 180 -8.61 4.22 3.84
CA HIS A 180 -8.92 4.03 5.26
C HIS A 180 -8.55 2.64 5.77
N VAL A 181 -9.14 1.57 5.23
CA VAL A 181 -9.04 0.23 5.84
C VAL A 181 -7.60 -0.25 5.91
N LYS A 182 -6.76 0.06 4.91
CA LYS A 182 -5.33 -0.28 4.92
C LYS A 182 -4.58 0.25 6.16
N HIS A 183 -5.08 1.32 6.79
CA HIS A 183 -4.54 1.92 8.01
C HIS A 183 -5.24 1.47 9.30
N MET A 184 -6.30 0.67 9.18
CA MET A 184 -7.18 0.29 10.30
C MET A 184 -7.20 -1.22 10.56
N VAL A 185 -6.65 -2.03 9.65
CA VAL A 185 -6.53 -3.49 9.86
C VAL A 185 -5.59 -3.74 11.03
N GLY A 186 -6.12 -4.32 12.10
CA GLY A 186 -5.46 -4.46 13.39
C GLY A 186 -6.49 -4.76 14.45
N GLY A 187 -7.17 -3.76 15.00
CA GLY A 187 -8.21 -3.99 16.01
C GLY A 187 -7.69 -4.67 17.30
N ARG A 188 -8.61 -4.93 18.23
CA ARG A 188 -8.29 -5.58 19.51
C ARG A 188 -8.26 -7.10 19.38
N ALA A 189 -7.43 -7.76 20.18
CA ALA A 189 -7.48 -9.21 20.24
C ALA A 189 -8.75 -9.69 20.95
N PRO A 190 -9.20 -10.91 20.65
CA PRO A 190 -10.24 -11.54 21.43
C PRO A 190 -9.81 -11.80 22.87
N LYS A 191 -10.78 -11.82 23.80
CA LYS A 191 -10.51 -12.07 25.23
C LYS A 191 -9.83 -13.40 25.48
N SER A 192 -10.09 -14.40 24.64
CA SER A 192 -9.48 -15.74 24.68
C SER A 192 -7.95 -15.65 24.54
N ILE A 193 -7.47 -14.80 23.64
CA ILE A 193 -6.05 -14.55 23.39
C ILE A 193 -5.43 -13.75 24.55
N ILE A 194 -6.06 -12.65 24.96
CA ILE A 194 -5.56 -11.81 26.05
C ILE A 194 -5.47 -12.58 27.38
N SER A 195 -6.49 -13.40 27.68
CA SER A 195 -6.51 -14.20 28.92
C SER A 195 -5.42 -15.27 28.95
N TYR A 196 -5.02 -15.82 27.79
CA TYR A 196 -3.89 -16.74 27.70
C TYR A 196 -2.55 -16.00 27.79
N GLY A 197 -2.45 -14.86 27.12
CA GLY A 197 -1.24 -14.06 26.99
C GLY A 197 -0.87 -13.85 25.53
N GLU A 198 -0.58 -12.61 25.18
CA GLU A 198 -0.07 -12.19 23.89
C GLU A 198 1.27 -11.46 24.09
N GLN A 199 2.25 -11.78 23.24
CA GLN A 199 3.55 -11.10 23.24
C GLN A 199 3.76 -10.40 21.89
N ILE A 200 4.02 -9.10 21.94
CA ILE A 200 4.19 -8.25 20.76
C ILE A 200 5.65 -7.94 20.53
N PHE A 201 6.10 -8.12 19.29
CA PHE A 201 7.45 -7.79 18.87
C PHE A 201 7.43 -6.93 17.62
N ARG A 202 8.31 -5.93 17.59
CA ARG A 202 8.69 -5.27 16.34
C ARG A 202 9.91 -5.99 15.76
N VAL A 203 9.87 -6.35 14.48
CA VAL A 203 10.94 -7.03 13.75
C VAL A 203 11.34 -6.20 12.53
N GLU A 204 12.63 -6.11 12.25
CA GLU A 204 13.15 -5.43 11.07
C GLU A 204 13.64 -6.42 10.01
N PHE A 205 13.12 -6.26 8.78
CA PHE A 205 13.47 -7.04 7.61
C PHE A 205 14.30 -6.22 6.63
N PRO A 206 15.35 -6.79 6.02
CA PRO A 206 15.94 -6.19 4.84
C PRO A 206 14.91 -6.15 3.71
N GLU A 207 14.77 -5.01 3.05
CA GLU A 207 13.76 -4.81 2.01
C GLU A 207 14.15 -5.54 0.71
N ARG A 208 13.84 -6.83 0.63
CA ARG A 208 14.03 -7.66 -0.57
C ARG A 208 12.89 -8.66 -0.76
N PRO A 209 12.59 -9.06 -2.02
CA PRO A 209 11.61 -10.11 -2.28
C PRO A 209 11.90 -11.38 -1.45
N GLY A 210 10.87 -11.89 -0.78
CA GLY A 210 10.96 -13.11 0.03
C GLY A 210 11.46 -12.92 1.46
N ALA A 211 11.91 -11.74 1.89
CA ALA A 211 12.40 -11.53 3.27
C ALA A 211 11.35 -11.90 4.33
N LEU A 212 10.07 -11.55 4.08
CA LEU A 212 8.94 -11.97 4.91
C LEU A 212 8.84 -13.49 5.03
N MET A 213 9.03 -14.22 3.92
CA MET A 213 8.98 -15.68 3.92
C MET A 213 10.17 -16.29 4.65
N ASP A 214 11.36 -15.70 4.54
CA ASP A 214 12.56 -16.16 5.24
C ASP A 214 12.33 -16.09 6.77
N PHE A 215 11.71 -15.02 7.26
CA PHE A 215 11.31 -14.88 8.66
C PHE A 215 10.30 -15.95 9.09
N LEU A 216 9.20 -16.12 8.35
CA LEU A 216 8.18 -17.11 8.67
C LEU A 216 8.75 -18.54 8.63
N ASN A 217 9.69 -18.83 7.73
CA ASN A 217 10.38 -20.12 7.69
C ASN A 217 11.32 -20.32 8.87
N ALA A 218 12.03 -19.27 9.31
CA ALA A 218 12.91 -19.33 10.48
C ALA A 218 12.11 -19.54 11.78
N LEU A 219 10.92 -18.95 11.88
CA LEU A 219 10.00 -19.14 13.00
C LEU A 219 9.31 -20.51 12.99
N GLY A 220 9.02 -21.04 11.80
CA GLY A 220 8.30 -22.31 11.61
C GLY A 220 6.87 -22.26 12.16
N ASP A 221 6.30 -23.43 12.43
CA ASP A 221 4.89 -23.57 12.83
C ASP A 221 4.70 -23.76 14.36
N LYS A 222 5.71 -23.37 15.15
CA LYS A 222 5.75 -23.58 16.61
C LYS A 222 4.96 -22.55 17.40
N TRP A 223 4.82 -21.34 16.87
CA TRP A 223 4.19 -20.21 17.53
C TRP A 223 2.94 -19.81 16.74
N ASN A 224 1.85 -19.59 17.46
CA ASN A 224 0.63 -19.07 16.84
C ASN A 224 0.76 -17.56 16.68
N ILE A 225 0.63 -17.06 15.45
CA ILE A 225 0.68 -15.62 15.16
C ILE A 225 -0.71 -15.05 15.41
N THR A 226 -0.81 -13.97 16.17
CA THR A 226 -2.07 -13.32 16.57
C THR A 226 -2.21 -11.91 16.00
N LEU A 227 -1.10 -11.32 15.58
CA LEU A 227 -1.04 -10.03 14.91
C LEU A 227 0.08 -10.11 13.87
N PHE A 228 -0.17 -9.58 12.69
CA PHE A 228 0.89 -9.35 11.72
C PHE A 228 0.58 -8.08 10.97
N HIS A 229 1.39 -7.04 11.15
CA HIS A 229 1.22 -5.76 10.46
C HIS A 229 2.53 -5.41 9.76
N TYR A 230 2.52 -5.54 8.43
CA TYR A 230 3.66 -5.27 7.56
C TYR A 230 3.30 -4.22 6.53
N ARG A 231 4.17 -3.20 6.43
CA ARG A 231 4.09 -2.17 5.40
C ARG A 231 5.47 -1.87 4.86
N ASN A 232 5.59 -1.92 3.55
CA ASN A 232 6.78 -1.54 2.80
C ASN A 232 6.50 -0.21 2.10
N GLN A 233 7.23 0.83 2.51
CA GLN A 233 7.13 2.18 1.95
C GLN A 233 8.39 2.56 1.14
N GLY A 234 9.15 1.58 0.61
CA GLY A 234 10.39 1.84 -0.12
C GLY A 234 11.54 2.28 0.79
N SER A 235 11.68 1.61 1.93
CA SER A 235 12.48 2.06 3.08
C SER A 235 13.85 1.38 3.29
N ALA A 236 14.47 0.57 2.44
CA ALA A 236 15.66 -0.26 2.78
C ALA A 236 15.46 -1.31 3.91
N TYR A 237 14.67 -1.00 4.94
CA TYR A 237 14.21 -1.90 5.98
C TYR A 237 12.69 -1.87 6.09
N GLY A 238 12.05 -3.03 5.93
CA GLY A 238 10.64 -3.21 6.27
C GLY A 238 10.48 -3.46 7.76
N ARG A 239 9.52 -2.78 8.41
CA ARG A 239 9.19 -3.04 9.82
C ARG A 239 7.92 -3.86 9.89
N VAL A 240 7.93 -4.87 10.75
CA VAL A 240 6.75 -5.65 11.09
C VAL A 240 6.47 -5.59 12.57
N LEU A 241 5.21 -5.38 12.90
CA LEU A 241 4.69 -5.64 14.22
C LEU A 241 4.03 -7.03 14.19
N VAL A 242 4.52 -7.94 15.00
CA VAL A 242 4.03 -9.32 15.08
C VAL A 242 3.63 -9.65 16.51
N GLY A 243 2.46 -10.26 16.66
CA GLY A 243 1.96 -10.79 17.93
C GLY A 243 2.02 -12.30 17.93
N PHE A 244 2.34 -12.87 19.10
CA PHE A 244 2.33 -14.30 19.33
C PHE A 244 1.47 -14.65 20.54
N GLN A 245 0.65 -15.69 20.41
CA GLN A 245 -0.03 -16.29 21.55
C GLN A 245 1.02 -16.99 22.41
N ALA A 246 1.38 -16.38 23.54
CA ALA A 246 2.40 -16.87 24.45
C ALA A 246 2.18 -16.28 25.84
N ASN A 247 2.13 -17.13 26.85
CA ASN A 247 2.01 -16.68 28.24
C ASN A 247 3.40 -16.31 28.84
N SER A 248 3.40 -15.78 30.07
CA SER A 248 4.63 -15.32 30.74
C SER A 248 5.69 -16.42 30.88
N SER A 249 5.29 -17.70 31.00
CA SER A 249 6.23 -18.82 31.10
C SER A 249 6.90 -19.18 29.76
N GLU A 250 6.26 -18.83 28.65
CA GLU A 250 6.74 -19.14 27.29
C GLU A 250 7.55 -18.01 26.67
N THR A 251 7.42 -16.79 27.21
CA THR A 251 8.03 -15.57 26.68
C THR A 251 9.54 -15.73 26.49
N GLN A 252 10.26 -16.29 27.48
CA GLN A 252 11.71 -16.48 27.36
C GLN A 252 12.08 -17.46 26.24
N ARG A 253 11.26 -18.51 26.02
CA ARG A 253 11.45 -19.47 24.94
C ARG A 253 11.20 -18.83 23.57
N LEU A 254 10.19 -17.97 23.47
CA LEU A 254 9.87 -17.20 22.26
C LEU A 254 11.01 -16.24 21.91
N THR A 255 11.48 -15.42 22.85
CA THR A 255 12.60 -14.50 22.65
C THR A 255 13.87 -15.22 22.20
N LYS A 256 14.18 -16.38 22.80
CA LYS A 256 15.31 -17.22 22.38
C LYS A 256 15.13 -17.77 20.97
N HIS A 257 13.89 -18.04 20.55
CA HIS A 257 13.62 -18.49 19.18
C HIS A 257 13.79 -17.34 18.17
N LEU A 258 13.23 -16.17 18.46
CA LEU A 258 13.39 -14.96 17.63
C LEU A 258 14.86 -14.59 17.44
N SER A 259 15.68 -14.71 18.49
CA SER A 259 17.13 -14.47 18.42
C SER A 259 17.85 -15.38 17.42
N LYS A 260 17.35 -16.60 17.20
CA LYS A 260 17.94 -17.54 16.22
C LYS A 260 17.57 -17.23 14.77
N THR A 261 16.56 -16.39 14.55
CA THR A 261 16.13 -16.02 13.19
C THR A 261 17.14 -15.09 12.51
N GLY A 262 17.98 -14.39 13.30
CA GLY A 262 18.96 -13.43 12.80
C GLY A 262 18.38 -12.06 12.44
N PHE A 263 17.08 -11.84 12.61
CA PHE A 263 16.45 -10.54 12.40
C PHE A 263 16.48 -9.70 13.68
N PRO A 264 16.82 -8.40 13.61
CA PRO A 264 16.68 -7.49 14.74
C PRO A 264 15.22 -7.42 15.21
N PHE A 265 15.01 -7.48 16.52
CA PHE A 265 13.68 -7.39 17.10
C PHE A 265 13.68 -6.65 18.44
N TRP A 266 12.51 -6.13 18.81
CA TRP A 266 12.26 -5.42 20.07
C TRP A 266 10.95 -5.93 20.67
N ASN A 267 10.94 -6.12 21.98
CA ASN A 267 9.71 -6.43 22.72
C ASN A 267 8.90 -5.14 22.87
N GLU A 268 7.66 -5.16 22.41
CA GLU A 268 6.71 -4.04 22.46
C GLU A 268 5.45 -4.44 23.25
N SER A 269 5.45 -5.55 23.98
CA SER A 269 4.29 -6.05 24.77
C SER A 269 3.82 -5.04 25.83
N ASP A 270 4.75 -4.27 26.42
CA ASP A 270 4.42 -3.24 27.42
C ASP A 270 4.23 -1.83 26.80
N ASN A 271 4.18 -1.73 25.47
CA ASN A 271 4.05 -0.46 24.78
C ASN A 271 2.66 0.15 25.00
N SER A 272 2.60 1.39 25.48
CA SER A 272 1.33 2.07 25.78
C SER A 272 0.38 2.16 24.58
N ALA A 273 0.91 2.22 23.35
CA ALA A 273 0.09 2.22 22.14
C ALA A 273 -0.57 0.86 21.89
N TYR A 274 0.13 -0.25 22.15
CA TYR A 274 -0.44 -1.58 22.05
C TYR A 274 -1.56 -1.76 23.09
N LEU A 275 -1.27 -1.51 24.37
CA LEU A 275 -2.23 -1.65 25.47
C LEU A 275 -3.48 -0.78 25.26
N SER A 276 -3.32 0.42 24.70
CA SER A 276 -4.44 1.34 24.50
C SER A 276 -5.37 0.95 23.35
N PHE A 277 -4.87 0.35 22.28
CA PHE A 277 -5.63 0.21 21.01
C PHE A 277 -5.75 -1.21 20.47
N LEU A 278 -4.87 -2.12 20.87
CA LEU A 278 -4.74 -3.45 20.27
C LEU A 278 -4.92 -4.59 21.27
N GLU A 279 -4.70 -4.38 22.56
CA GLU A 279 -5.02 -5.38 23.60
C GLU A 279 -6.53 -5.61 23.73
#